data_AF-A0A6G0S4Y6-F1
#
_entry.id   AF-A0A6G0S4Y6-F1
#
_cell.length_a   1.000
_cell.length_b   1.000
_cell.length_c   1.000
_cell.angle_alpha   90.00
_cell.angle_beta   90.00
_cell.angle_gamma   90.00
#
_symmetry.space_group_name_H-M   'P 1'
#
loop_
_entity.id
_entity.type
_entity.pdbx_description
1 polymer ?
#
loop_
_entity_poly.entity_id
_entity_poly.type
_entity_poly.pdbx_seq_one_letter_code
_entity_poly.pdbx_strand_id
1 'polypeptide(L)'
;MKAVPAPELERDYHRWMGGVDVHDQLRTQRYSVQLAYKTRKYYKTLFMGLFDMALVSAFIVHHYYRKVNNKRPPNHFAYLETLMEQLLAIDSAEAFAAIGLTRLALMQHIPLQ
;
A
#
# COMPACT_ATOMS: atom_id res chain seq x y z
N MET A 1 36.05 27.02 2.91
CA MET A 1 36.09 25.63 2.40
C MET A 1 35.36 25.61 1.07
N LYS A 2 35.98 25.09 -0.01
CA LYS A 2 35.32 24.96 -1.32
C LYS A 2 34.46 23.69 -1.31
N ALA A 3 33.18 23.79 -1.69
CA ALA A 3 32.32 22.64 -1.87
C ALA A 3 32.85 21.80 -3.05
N VAL A 4 33.27 20.57 -2.77
CA VAL A 4 33.64 19.60 -3.79
C VAL A 4 32.34 18.90 -4.23
N PRO A 5 32.01 18.89 -5.52
CA PRO A 5 30.85 18.16 -6.00
C PRO A 5 31.05 16.67 -5.70
N ALA A 6 30.03 16.03 -5.12
CA ALA A 6 30.07 14.62 -4.77
C ALA A 6 30.29 13.78 -6.05
N PRO A 7 31.06 12.68 -5.97
CA PRO A 7 31.20 11.71 -7.06
C PRO A 7 29.83 11.27 -7.57
N GLU A 8 29.70 11.08 -8.88
CA GLU A 8 28.41 10.68 -9.49
C GLU A 8 27.84 9.39 -8.90
N LEU A 9 28.73 8.44 -8.55
CA LEU A 9 28.38 7.20 -7.87
C LEU A 9 27.66 7.44 -6.54
N GLU A 10 28.15 8.40 -5.74
CA GLU A 10 27.54 8.72 -4.44
C GLU A 10 26.18 9.39 -4.61
N ARG A 11 26.02 10.23 -5.65
CA ARG A 11 24.75 10.87 -5.98
C ARG A 11 23.70 9.86 -6.40
N ASP A 12 24.07 8.90 -7.25
CA ASP A 12 23.16 7.86 -7.71
C ASP A 12 22.76 6.94 -6.57
N TYR A 13 23.73 6.55 -5.73
CA TYR A 13 23.44 5.77 -4.53
C TYR A 13 22.47 6.50 -3.58
N HIS A 14 22.74 7.77 -3.25
CA HIS A 14 21.83 8.58 -2.41
C HIS A 14 20.42 8.70 -3.00
N ARG A 15 20.29 8.77 -4.32
CA ARG A 15 18.99 8.89 -4.99
C ARG A 15 18.14 7.62 -4.89
N TRP A 16 18.77 6.44 -4.92
CA TRP A 16 18.06 5.16 -4.97
C TRP A 16 17.99 4.42 -3.62
N MET A 17 18.86 4.74 -2.67
CA MET A 17 18.94 4.05 -1.37
C MET A 17 17.65 4.22 -0.53
N GLY A 18 16.94 5.33 -0.65
CA GLY A 18 15.79 5.67 0.21
C GLY A 18 14.47 4.97 -0.12
N GLY A 19 14.41 4.05 -1.08
CA GLY A 19 13.14 3.43 -1.50
C GLY A 19 12.42 2.67 -0.36
N VAL A 20 13.19 1.93 0.44
CA VAL A 20 12.65 1.16 1.59
C VAL A 20 12.22 2.11 2.71
N ASP A 21 13.05 3.10 3.03
CA ASP A 21 12.78 4.07 4.09
C ASP A 21 11.54 4.91 3.79
N VAL A 22 11.34 5.30 2.53
CA VAL A 22 10.13 6.03 2.10
C VAL A 22 8.89 5.17 2.28
N HIS A 23 8.94 3.89 1.92
CA HIS A 23 7.83 2.96 2.13
C HIS A 23 7.54 2.76 3.62
N ASP A 24 8.58 2.60 4.45
CA ASP A 24 8.42 2.45 5.89
C ASP A 24 7.90 3.73 6.55
N GLN A 25 8.30 4.90 6.05
CA GLN A 25 7.80 6.18 6.51
C GLN A 25 6.32 6.37 6.15
N LEU A 26 5.91 5.99 4.93
CA LEU A 26 4.49 5.97 4.52
C LEU A 26 3.66 5.04 5.40
N ARG A 27 4.20 3.86 5.73
CA ARG A 27 3.55 2.91 6.66
C ARG A 27 3.42 3.48 8.07
N THR A 28 4.49 4.06 8.60
CA THR A 28 4.61 4.52 9.99
C THR A 28 4.05 5.93 10.20
N GLN A 29 3.49 6.55 9.17
CA GLN A 29 2.78 7.84 9.29
C GLN A 29 1.55 7.74 10.20
N ARG A 30 0.94 8.90 10.51
CA ARG A 30 -0.22 9.14 11.41
C ARG A 30 -1.43 8.19 11.29
N TYR A 31 -1.45 7.29 10.31
CA TYR A 31 -2.55 6.41 9.98
C TYR A 31 -2.19 4.90 10.01
N SER A 32 -1.06 4.51 10.60
CA SER A 32 -0.73 3.08 10.79
C SER A 32 -1.78 2.38 11.66
N VAL A 33 -2.46 1.38 11.08
CA VAL A 33 -3.43 0.54 11.80
C VAL A 33 -2.71 -0.30 12.84
N GLN A 34 -1.48 -0.75 12.54
CA GLN A 34 -0.63 -1.49 13.46
C GLN A 34 -0.26 -0.67 14.71
N LEU A 35 -0.03 0.64 14.57
CA LEU A 35 0.25 1.52 15.70
C LEU A 35 -1.02 1.87 16.49
N ALA A 36 -2.15 2.03 15.80
CA ALA A 36 -3.45 2.33 16.42
C ALA A 36 -3.98 1.15 17.26
N TYR A 37 -3.79 -0.09 16.80
CA TYR A 37 -4.28 -1.29 17.47
C TYR A 37 -3.15 -2.11 18.12
N LYS A 38 -2.72 -1.71 19.32
CA LYS A 38 -1.81 -2.54 20.14
C LYS A 38 -2.51 -3.78 20.68
N THR A 39 -2.39 -4.89 19.98
CA THR A 39 -2.88 -6.20 20.46
C THR A 39 -1.82 -6.93 21.28
N ARG A 40 -2.23 -7.61 22.38
CA ARG A 40 -1.31 -8.41 23.22
C ARG A 40 -0.84 -9.71 22.55
N LYS A 41 -1.50 -10.17 21.48
CA LYS A 41 -1.22 -11.45 20.82
C LYS A 41 -0.39 -11.22 19.56
N TYR A 42 0.75 -11.91 19.44
CA TYR A 42 1.73 -11.68 18.37
C TYR A 42 1.14 -11.84 16.96
N TYR A 43 0.28 -12.83 16.73
CA TYR A 43 -0.29 -13.11 15.40
C TYR A 43 -1.20 -11.98 14.90
N LYS A 44 -1.88 -11.28 15.81
CA LYS A 44 -2.73 -10.14 15.45
C LYS A 44 -1.87 -8.94 15.02
N THR A 45 -0.78 -8.69 15.73
CA THR A 45 0.19 -7.66 15.34
C THR A 45 0.85 -7.98 14.00
N LEU A 46 1.20 -9.25 13.75
CA LEU A 46 1.76 -9.69 12.47
C LEU A 46 0.76 -9.46 11.32
N PHE A 47 -0.50 -9.86 11.51
CA PHE A 47 -1.57 -9.63 10.53
C PHE A 47 -1.75 -8.13 10.23
N MET A 48 -1.82 -7.29 11.27
CA MET A 48 -1.97 -5.84 11.09
C MET A 48 -0.77 -5.23 10.35
N GLY A 49 0.45 -5.73 10.60
CA GLY A 49 1.63 -5.28 9.85
C GLY A 49 1.58 -5.66 8.37
N LEU A 50 1.11 -6.87 8.04
CA LEU A 50 0.90 -7.28 6.64
C LEU A 50 -0.23 -6.48 5.97
N PHE A 51 -1.29 -6.20 6.71
CA PHE A 51 -2.41 -5.39 6.23
C PHE A 51 -1.97 -3.95 5.94
N ASP A 52 -1.21 -3.33 6.84
CA ASP A 52 -0.63 -1.99 6.64
C ASP A 52 0.29 -1.96 5.40
N MET A 53 1.10 -3.00 5.16
CA MET A 53 1.93 -3.10 3.94
C MET A 53 1.09 -3.17 2.66
N ALA A 54 0.00 -3.94 2.68
CA ALA A 54 -0.91 -4.06 1.55
C ALA A 54 -1.64 -2.74 1.26
N LEU A 55 -2.04 -2.01 2.30
CA LEU A 55 -2.68 -0.69 2.16
C LEU A 55 -1.76 0.34 1.48
N VAL A 56 -0.49 0.43 1.91
CA VAL A 56 0.49 1.34 1.29
C VAL A 56 0.74 0.94 -0.17
N SER A 57 0.85 -0.36 -0.45
CA SER A 57 1.02 -0.87 -1.82
C SER A 57 -0.17 -0.51 -2.72
N ALA A 58 -1.40 -0.69 -2.21
CA ALA A 58 -2.62 -0.32 -2.93
C ALA A 58 -2.72 1.20 -3.15
N PHE A 59 -2.31 2.00 -2.17
CA PHE A 59 -2.24 3.46 -2.31
C PHE A 59 -1.27 3.88 -3.42
N ILE A 60 -0.07 3.30 -3.50
CA ILE A 60 0.91 3.60 -4.56
C ILE A 60 0.32 3.30 -5.94
N VAL A 61 -0.33 2.14 -6.11
CA VAL A 61 -0.97 1.75 -7.38
C VAL A 61 -2.11 2.70 -7.74
N HIS A 62 -3.00 3.01 -6.80
CA HIS A 62 -4.11 3.94 -7.03
C HIS A 62 -3.62 5.36 -7.34
N HIS A 63 -2.57 5.81 -6.65
CA HIS A 63 -1.93 7.09 -6.89
C HIS A 63 -1.30 7.15 -8.30
N TYR A 64 -0.62 6.08 -8.72
CA TYR A 64 -0.09 5.95 -10.08
C TYR A 64 -1.21 5.97 -11.13
N TYR A 65 -2.26 5.20 -10.92
CA TYR A 65 -3.43 5.17 -11.80
C TYR A 65 -4.08 6.55 -11.95
N ARG A 66 -4.27 7.29 -10.85
CA ARG A 66 -4.79 8.66 -10.87
C ARG A 66 -3.89 9.61 -11.65
N LYS A 67 -2.57 9.49 -11.46
CA LYS A 67 -1.56 10.31 -12.17
C LYS A 67 -1.59 10.08 -13.68
N VAL A 68 -1.66 8.83 -14.12
CA VAL A 68 -1.77 8.47 -15.55
C VAL A 68 -3.06 9.01 -16.17
N ASN A 69 -4.16 9.04 -15.40
CA ASN A 69 -5.45 9.57 -15.84
C ASN A 69 -5.58 11.10 -15.69
N ASN A 70 -4.50 11.84 -15.45
CA ASN A 70 -4.48 13.29 -15.21
C ASN A 70 -5.43 13.76 -14.09
N LYS A 71 -5.73 12.90 -13.12
CA LYS A 71 -6.55 13.22 -11.95
C LYS A 71 -5.64 13.60 -10.78
N ARG A 72 -6.05 14.58 -9.98
CA ARG A 72 -5.31 14.97 -8.77
C ARG A 72 -5.17 13.76 -7.84
N PRO A 73 -3.95 13.38 -7.43
CA PRO A 73 -3.78 12.29 -6.49
C PRO A 73 -4.43 12.64 -5.14
N PRO A 74 -5.10 11.68 -4.49
CA PRO A 74 -5.74 11.92 -3.20
C PRO A 74 -4.69 12.05 -2.11
N ASN A 75 -4.98 12.85 -1.08
CA ASN A 75 -4.22 12.80 0.17
C ASN A 75 -4.32 11.38 0.76
N HIS A 76 -3.23 10.92 1.40
CA HIS A 76 -3.15 9.58 2.00
C HIS A 76 -4.36 9.28 2.92
N PHE A 77 -4.75 10.24 3.74
CA PHE A 77 -5.93 10.14 4.61
C PHE A 77 -7.24 9.93 3.84
N ALA A 78 -7.52 10.77 2.84
CA ALA A 78 -8.75 10.70 2.06
C ALA A 78 -8.88 9.36 1.32
N TYR A 79 -7.75 8.79 0.86
CA TYR A 79 -7.74 7.46 0.29
C TYR A 79 -8.11 6.39 1.32
N LEU A 80 -7.45 6.39 2.48
CA LEU A 80 -7.72 5.42 3.54
C LEU A 80 -9.16 5.50 4.05
N GLU A 81 -9.72 6.71 4.19
CA GLU A 81 -11.11 6.95 4.56
C GLU A 81 -12.07 6.30 3.54
N THR A 82 -11.94 6.64 2.26
CA THR A 82 -12.78 6.01 1.21
C THR A 82 -12.63 4.50 1.14
N LEU A 83 -11.43 3.97 1.38
CA LEU A 83 -11.19 2.54 1.36
C LEU A 83 -11.83 1.84 2.57
N MET A 84 -11.77 2.45 3.76
CA MET A 84 -12.45 1.94 4.95
C MET A 84 -13.98 1.99 4.79
N GLU A 85 -14.53 3.06 4.22
CA GLU A 85 -15.97 3.14 3.90
C GLU A 85 -16.40 2.04 2.92
N GLN A 86 -15.62 1.81 1.87
CA GLN A 86 -15.88 0.73 0.91
C GLN A 86 -15.81 -0.65 1.57
N LEU A 87 -14.84 -0.88 2.45
CA LEU A 87 -14.73 -2.15 3.19
C LEU A 87 -15.88 -2.37 4.16
N LEU A 88 -16.37 -1.31 4.83
CA LEU A 88 -17.53 -1.39 5.71
C LEU A 88 -18.84 -1.61 4.95
N ALA A 89 -18.95 -1.11 3.72
CA ALA A 89 -20.10 -1.35 2.86
C ALA A 89 -20.19 -2.80 2.34
N ILE A 90 -19.09 -3.56 2.43
CA ILE A 90 -19.03 -4.99 2.10
C ILE A 90 -19.50 -5.79 3.33
N ASP A 91 -20.80 -5.80 3.59
CA ASP A 91 -21.40 -6.58 4.70
C ASP A 91 -22.29 -7.75 4.20
N SER A 92 -22.29 -8.04 2.90
CA SER A 92 -23.12 -9.11 2.34
C SER A 92 -22.34 -10.42 2.14
N ALA A 93 -22.94 -11.54 2.53
CA ALA A 93 -22.47 -12.89 2.20
C ALA A 93 -22.27 -13.09 0.68
N GLU A 94 -22.99 -12.31 -0.13
CA GLU A 94 -22.89 -12.25 -1.59
C GLU A 94 -21.56 -11.69 -2.08
N ALA A 95 -20.95 -10.72 -1.38
CA ALA A 95 -19.65 -10.18 -1.75
C ALA A 95 -18.52 -11.21 -1.54
N PHE A 96 -18.58 -11.99 -0.45
CA PHE A 96 -17.67 -13.10 -0.23
C PHE A 96 -17.84 -14.21 -1.28
N ALA A 97 -19.09 -14.50 -1.68
CA ALA A 97 -19.38 -15.45 -2.75
C ALA A 97 -18.86 -14.96 -4.11
N ALA A 98 -19.03 -13.67 -4.43
CA ALA A 98 -18.54 -13.06 -5.67
C ALA A 98 -17.01 -13.04 -5.76
N ILE A 99 -16.30 -12.77 -4.66
CA ILE A 99 -14.83 -12.86 -4.59
C ILE A 99 -14.37 -14.31 -4.77
N GLY A 100 -15.07 -15.27 -4.17
CA GLY A 100 -14.79 -16.71 -4.37
C GLY A 100 -14.94 -17.14 -5.83
N LEU A 101 -16.00 -16.68 -6.51
CA LEU A 101 -16.27 -16.97 -7.92
C LEU A 101 -15.29 -16.28 -8.87
N THR A 102 -14.91 -15.03 -8.61
CA THR A 102 -13.89 -14.33 -9.43
C THR A 102 -12.51 -14.94 -9.26
N ARG A 103 -12.16 -15.44 -8.07
CA ARG A 103 -10.90 -16.18 -7.85
C ARG A 103 -10.89 -17.52 -8.59
N LEU A 104 -12.01 -18.23 -8.63
CA LEU A 104 -12.18 -19.45 -9.45
C LEU A 104 -12.10 -19.13 -10.96
N ALA A 105 -12.72 -18.04 -11.41
CA ALA A 105 -12.66 -17.62 -12.80
C ALA A 105 -11.26 -17.18 -13.25
N LEU A 106 -10.51 -16.47 -12.39
CA LEU A 106 -9.11 -16.09 -12.67
C LEU A 106 -8.15 -17.29 -12.68
N MET A 107 -8.41 -18.32 -11.88
CA MET A 107 -7.66 -19.59 -11.94
C MET A 107 -7.99 -20.44 -13.18
N GLN A 108 -9.09 -20.16 -13.87
CA GLN A 108 -9.45 -20.83 -15.15
C GLN A 108 -8.87 -20.12 -16.38
N HIS A 109 -8.36 -18.90 -16.24
CA HIS A 109 -7.83 -18.08 -17.35
C HIS A 109 -6.31 -17.92 -17.37
N ILE A 110 -5.54 -18.65 -16.54
CA ILE A 110 -4.08 -18.74 -16.68
C ILE A 110 -3.77 -19.95 -17.59
N PRO A 111 -3.51 -19.78 -18.89
CA PRO A 111 -2.91 -20.85 -19.68
C PRO A 111 -1.50 -21.08 -19.14
N LEU A 112 -1.24 -22.32 -18.70
CA LEU A 112 0.13 -22.84 -18.59
C LEU A 112 0.73 -22.84 -20.00
N GLN A 113 1.57 -21.86 -20.29
CA GLN A 113 2.61 -21.94 -21.31
C GLN A 113 3.95 -21.60 -20.69
#